data_AF-A0A8H7DJV8-F1
#
_entry.id   AF-A0A8H7DJV8-F1
#
_cell.length_a   1.000
_cell.length_b   1.000
_cell.length_c   1.000
_cell.angle_alpha   90.00
_cell.angle_beta   90.00
_cell.angle_gamma   90.00
#
_symmetry.space_group_name_H-M   'P 1'
#
loop_
_entity.id
_entity.type
_entity.pdbx_description
1 polymer ?
#
loop_
_entity_poly.entity_id
_entity_poly.type
_entity_poly.pdbx_seq_one_letter_code
_entity_poly.pdbx_strand_id
1 'polypeptide(L)'
;MYLWGNFFCDHGDLGVLLPQDTSHLHNLKGIKHWVFIRHTVPTYPIFKLIYVANSTFYMDGAFYPFQIIPSALSRYQLSKVRSLRLREDSTLHMPLRVSDWKALLGLVPELRELSIEAAGAPQCTRAVVSALRPPKLFPPSIPTLDRVICPTLKMINMREEMDLPFLSICSLSEERISYGAPEIHFKFHNSSAPRNRAAPVMYGNVSDSGSEIDQGFDALGPGAHVPRVEYIKFEEPREKPLAWPTQPYLWTHYVDLGNLFVL
;
A
#
# COMPACT_ATOMS: atom_id res chain seq x y z
N MET A 1 11.07 -21.59 3.79
CA MET A 1 10.83 -20.39 2.96
C MET A 1 10.55 -20.86 1.55
N TYR A 2 9.60 -20.25 0.86
CA TYR A 2 9.39 -20.47 -0.58
C TYR A 2 9.77 -19.19 -1.33
N LEU A 3 10.44 -19.33 -2.47
CA LEU A 3 10.87 -18.22 -3.31
C LEU A 3 10.50 -18.52 -4.76
N TRP A 4 9.85 -17.55 -5.38
CA TRP A 4 9.43 -17.55 -6.76
C TRP A 4 9.93 -16.27 -7.38
N GLY A 5 10.55 -16.35 -8.55
CA GLY A 5 10.99 -15.14 -9.19
C GLY A 5 11.50 -15.35 -10.59
N ASN A 6 11.60 -14.25 -11.31
CA ASN A 6 12.18 -14.21 -12.63
C ASN A 6 12.99 -12.91 -12.76
N PHE A 7 14.23 -13.05 -13.24
CA PHE A 7 15.19 -11.97 -13.38
C PHE A 7 15.19 -11.35 -14.80
N PHE A 8 14.37 -11.88 -15.72
CA PHE A 8 14.46 -11.58 -17.16
C PHE A 8 13.12 -11.53 -17.93
N CYS A 9 11.94 -11.68 -17.30
CA CYS A 9 10.65 -11.67 -18.03
C CYS A 9 9.83 -10.37 -17.88
N ASP A 10 9.75 -9.64 -18.99
CA ASP A 10 8.99 -8.40 -19.12
C ASP A 10 7.49 -8.58 -19.40
N HIS A 11 7.00 -9.74 -19.83
CA HIS A 11 5.68 -9.80 -20.50
C HIS A 11 4.66 -10.83 -19.98
N GLY A 12 4.90 -11.47 -18.83
CA GLY A 12 3.95 -12.47 -18.28
C GLY A 12 3.03 -11.94 -17.18
N ASP A 13 1.83 -12.50 -17.09
CA ASP A 13 0.95 -12.49 -15.91
C ASP A 13 1.72 -13.04 -14.70
N LEU A 14 1.60 -12.38 -13.53
CA LEU A 14 2.18 -12.86 -12.27
C LEU A 14 1.70 -14.27 -11.91
N GLY A 15 0.49 -14.65 -12.35
CA GLY A 15 -0.05 -16.00 -12.22
C GLY A 15 0.83 -17.09 -12.84
N VAL A 16 1.75 -16.75 -13.76
CA VAL A 16 2.73 -17.68 -14.33
C VAL A 16 3.92 -17.91 -13.37
N LEU A 17 4.26 -16.92 -12.55
CA LEU A 17 5.34 -17.04 -11.56
C LEU A 17 4.88 -17.73 -10.28
N LEU A 18 3.57 -17.78 -10.07
CA LEU A 18 2.97 -18.28 -8.83
C LEU A 18 2.54 -19.75 -8.99
N PRO A 19 2.95 -20.66 -8.09
CA PRO A 19 2.50 -22.04 -8.12
C PRO A 19 0.98 -22.13 -8.15
N GLN A 20 0.45 -22.90 -9.10
CA GLN A 20 -0.98 -23.13 -9.22
C GLN A 20 -1.52 -24.02 -8.09
N ASP A 21 -0.74 -25.02 -7.70
CA ASP A 21 -1.03 -25.88 -6.56
C ASP A 21 -0.29 -25.39 -5.31
N THR A 22 -1.07 -24.87 -4.35
CA THR A 22 -0.56 -24.40 -3.06
C THR A 22 -0.80 -25.39 -1.91
N SER A 23 -1.37 -26.56 -2.19
CA SER A 23 -1.81 -27.53 -1.18
C SER A 23 -0.68 -28.03 -0.28
N HIS A 24 0.52 -28.21 -0.85
CA HIS A 24 1.73 -28.65 -0.17
C HIS A 24 2.56 -27.50 0.43
N LEU A 25 2.16 -26.26 0.22
CA LEU A 25 2.89 -25.08 0.68
C LEU A 25 2.40 -24.67 2.08
N HIS A 26 2.68 -25.51 3.08
CA HIS A 26 2.18 -25.32 4.45
C HIS A 26 2.52 -23.95 5.05
N ASN A 27 3.67 -23.35 4.67
CA ASN A 27 4.07 -22.01 5.13
C ASN A 27 3.24 -20.86 4.51
N LEU A 28 2.42 -21.13 3.49
CA LEU A 28 1.43 -20.16 2.99
C LEU A 28 0.20 -20.06 3.89
N LYS A 29 -0.02 -21.05 4.77
CA LYS A 29 -1.08 -21.00 5.77
C LYS A 29 -0.59 -20.12 6.92
N GLY A 30 -1.36 -19.09 7.25
CA GLY A 30 -1.05 -18.20 8.38
C GLY A 30 -0.15 -17.00 8.06
N ILE A 31 -0.15 -16.53 6.80
CA ILE A 31 0.42 -15.23 6.46
C ILE A 31 -0.30 -14.14 7.27
N LYS A 32 0.48 -13.36 8.03
CA LYS A 32 0.02 -12.25 8.88
C LYS A 32 0.52 -10.90 8.39
N HIS A 33 1.57 -10.91 7.57
CA HIS A 33 2.22 -9.70 7.09
C HIS A 33 2.36 -9.77 5.57
N TRP A 34 2.22 -8.64 4.91
CA TRP A 34 2.52 -8.51 3.49
C TRP A 34 3.45 -7.31 3.30
N VAL A 35 4.55 -7.53 2.61
CA VAL A 35 5.45 -6.48 2.15
C VAL A 35 5.37 -6.44 0.63
N PHE A 36 4.94 -5.31 0.09
CA PHE A 36 4.79 -5.07 -1.33
C PHE A 36 5.69 -3.90 -1.74
N ILE A 37 6.76 -4.19 -2.46
CA ILE A 37 7.76 -3.24 -2.93
C ILE A 37 7.70 -3.22 -4.45
N ARG A 38 7.47 -2.03 -4.99
CA ARG A 38 7.41 -1.81 -6.43
C ARG A 38 8.47 -0.80 -6.86
N HIS A 39 9.37 -1.24 -7.74
CA HIS A 39 10.53 -0.45 -8.18
C HIS A 39 10.26 0.32 -9.48
N THR A 40 10.92 1.49 -9.64
CA THR A 40 11.10 2.11 -10.97
C THR A 40 11.97 1.19 -11.84
N VAL A 41 11.73 1.20 -13.15
CA VAL A 41 12.64 0.64 -14.16
C VAL A 41 13.43 1.79 -14.78
N PRO A 42 14.70 2.07 -14.40
CA PRO A 42 15.53 2.92 -15.23
C PRO A 42 16.47 2.11 -16.12
N THR A 43 17.04 1.01 -15.61
CA THR A 43 18.08 0.23 -16.31
C THR A 43 18.23 -1.12 -15.59
N TYR A 44 18.32 -2.20 -16.36
CA TYR A 44 18.41 -3.62 -15.98
C TYR A 44 19.12 -3.98 -14.65
N PRO A 45 18.77 -5.14 -14.03
CA PRO A 45 17.76 -6.11 -14.46
C PRO A 45 16.39 -5.94 -13.78
N ILE A 46 15.34 -6.09 -14.58
CA ILE A 46 13.94 -6.15 -14.14
C ILE A 46 13.73 -7.49 -13.43
N PHE A 47 13.67 -7.46 -12.10
CA PHE A 47 13.34 -8.65 -11.33
C PHE A 47 11.92 -8.58 -10.78
N LYS A 48 11.31 -9.76 -10.64
CA LYS A 48 10.11 -9.99 -9.86
C LYS A 48 10.42 -11.11 -8.89
N LEU A 49 10.26 -10.83 -7.61
CA LEU A 49 10.54 -11.75 -6.53
C LEU A 49 9.31 -11.83 -5.63
N ILE A 50 8.84 -13.04 -5.40
CA ILE A 50 7.77 -13.35 -4.46
C ILE A 50 8.30 -14.42 -3.53
N TYR A 51 8.19 -14.20 -2.22
CA TYR A 51 8.65 -15.20 -1.27
C TYR A 51 7.86 -15.15 0.02
N VAL A 52 7.84 -16.27 0.75
CA VAL A 52 7.22 -16.35 2.07
C VAL A 52 8.20 -16.79 3.13
N ALA A 53 8.42 -15.91 4.10
CA ALA A 53 9.27 -16.13 5.27
C ALA A 53 8.60 -15.57 6.52
N ASN A 54 8.67 -16.30 7.64
CA ASN A 54 8.22 -15.81 8.96
C ASN A 54 6.78 -15.26 9.00
N SER A 55 5.82 -15.93 8.34
CA SER A 55 4.43 -15.46 8.20
C SER A 55 4.27 -14.16 7.41
N THR A 56 5.29 -13.77 6.64
CA THR A 56 5.29 -12.60 5.78
C THR A 56 5.33 -13.03 4.33
N PHE A 57 4.38 -12.52 3.55
CA PHE A 57 4.35 -12.60 2.10
C PHE A 57 5.10 -11.38 1.54
N TYR A 58 6.13 -11.61 0.75
CA TYR A 58 6.91 -10.57 0.12
C TYR A 58 6.63 -10.58 -1.37
N MET A 59 6.39 -9.40 -1.93
CA MET A 59 6.34 -9.14 -3.36
C MET A 59 7.26 -7.96 -3.62
N ASP A 60 8.35 -8.20 -4.32
CA ASP A 60 9.43 -7.23 -4.51
C ASP A 60 9.86 -7.27 -5.98
N GLY A 61 9.75 -6.14 -6.69
CA GLY A 61 10.10 -6.11 -8.10
C GLY A 61 9.39 -5.04 -8.92
N ALA A 62 9.59 -5.11 -10.23
CA ALA A 62 8.87 -4.26 -11.19
C ALA A 62 7.56 -4.96 -11.62
N PHE A 63 6.45 -4.48 -11.06
CA PHE A 63 5.11 -5.00 -11.32
C PHE A 63 4.25 -3.99 -12.09
N TYR A 64 3.79 -4.35 -13.29
CA TYR A 64 2.80 -3.55 -13.99
C TYR A 64 1.39 -3.80 -13.45
N PRO A 65 0.46 -2.83 -13.53
CA PRO A 65 -0.93 -3.00 -13.07
C PRO A 65 -1.61 -4.27 -13.60
N PHE A 66 -1.45 -4.55 -14.89
CA PHE A 66 -2.05 -5.73 -15.53
C PHE A 66 -1.41 -7.06 -15.07
N GLN A 67 -0.23 -7.03 -14.47
CA GLN A 67 0.45 -8.22 -13.95
C GLN A 67 -0.02 -8.52 -12.52
N ILE A 68 -0.44 -7.51 -11.77
CA ILE A 68 -0.93 -7.70 -10.41
C ILE A 68 -2.38 -8.13 -10.53
N ILE A 69 -2.60 -9.43 -10.73
CA ILE A 69 -3.94 -9.98 -10.87
C ILE A 69 -4.42 -10.44 -9.48
N PRO A 70 -5.44 -9.79 -8.88
CA PRO A 70 -5.95 -10.18 -7.57
C PRO A 70 -6.43 -11.62 -7.52
N SER A 71 -6.87 -12.21 -8.65
CA SER A 71 -7.26 -13.62 -8.74
C SER A 71 -6.08 -14.60 -8.69
N ALA A 72 -4.87 -14.18 -9.06
CA ALA A 72 -3.67 -15.00 -8.83
C ALA A 72 -3.26 -14.95 -7.35
N LEU A 73 -3.37 -13.76 -6.74
CA LEU A 73 -3.05 -13.56 -5.32
C LEU A 73 -4.08 -14.16 -4.36
N SER A 74 -5.34 -14.34 -4.78
CA SER A 74 -6.38 -14.95 -3.93
C SER A 74 -6.10 -16.42 -3.56
N ARG A 75 -5.19 -17.09 -4.27
CA ARG A 75 -4.70 -18.45 -3.94
C ARG A 75 -3.86 -18.48 -2.68
N TYR A 76 -3.25 -17.36 -2.33
CA TYR A 76 -2.50 -17.15 -1.10
C TYR A 76 -3.51 -16.68 -0.07
N GLN A 77 -3.62 -17.35 1.08
CA GLN A 77 -4.63 -17.06 2.12
C GLN A 77 -4.35 -15.72 2.82
N LEU A 78 -4.40 -14.61 2.07
CA LEU A 78 -4.08 -13.25 2.50
C LEU A 78 -5.17 -12.66 3.38
N SER A 79 -6.32 -13.34 3.53
CA SER A 79 -7.45 -12.83 4.32
C SER A 79 -7.11 -12.56 5.79
N LYS A 80 -6.07 -13.22 6.32
CA LYS A 80 -5.56 -13.09 7.70
C LYS A 80 -4.39 -12.12 7.83
N VAL A 81 -3.98 -11.44 6.76
CA VAL A 81 -2.96 -10.40 6.81
C VAL A 81 -3.45 -9.26 7.68
N ARG A 82 -2.64 -8.88 8.67
CA ARG A 82 -2.93 -7.82 9.64
C ARG A 82 -2.07 -6.59 9.43
N SER A 83 -0.94 -6.72 8.74
CA SER A 83 -0.03 -5.61 8.45
C SER A 83 0.40 -5.66 6.98
N LEU A 84 0.25 -4.55 6.28
CA LEU A 84 0.68 -4.36 4.90
C LEU A 84 1.68 -3.21 4.86
N ARG A 85 2.89 -3.47 4.37
CA ARG A 85 3.85 -2.42 4.03
C ARG A 85 3.91 -2.30 2.51
N LEU A 86 3.56 -1.12 2.02
CA LEU A 86 3.69 -0.73 0.63
C LEU A 86 4.90 0.20 0.52
N ARG A 87 5.82 -0.15 -0.39
CA ARG A 87 6.89 0.72 -0.84
C ARG A 87 6.78 0.93 -2.34
N GLU A 88 6.70 2.18 -2.75
CA GLU A 88 6.60 2.60 -4.14
C GLU A 88 7.79 3.49 -4.48
N ASP A 89 8.83 2.87 -5.02
CA ASP A 89 10.04 3.56 -5.47
C ASP A 89 9.92 3.98 -6.94
N SER A 90 8.68 4.13 -7.42
CA SER A 90 8.31 4.14 -8.83
C SER A 90 7.90 5.52 -9.33
N THR A 91 8.66 6.06 -10.29
CA THR A 91 8.19 7.15 -11.16
C THR A 91 7.50 6.61 -12.42
N LEU A 92 7.13 5.31 -12.45
CA LEU A 92 6.58 4.64 -13.64
C LEU A 92 5.43 5.45 -14.25
N HIS A 93 5.41 5.52 -15.58
CA HIS A 93 4.35 6.13 -16.37
C HIS A 93 2.95 5.49 -16.16
N MET A 94 2.87 4.36 -15.44
CA MET A 94 1.62 3.63 -15.18
C MET A 94 1.43 3.30 -13.68
N PRO A 95 0.95 4.27 -12.89
CA PRO A 95 0.58 4.03 -11.49
C PRO A 95 -0.62 3.06 -11.39
N LEU A 96 -0.67 2.30 -10.28
CA LEU A 96 -1.88 1.55 -9.93
C LEU A 96 -3.05 2.51 -9.70
N ARG A 97 -4.20 2.20 -10.31
CA ARG A 97 -5.42 2.99 -10.17
C ARG A 97 -6.10 2.65 -8.84
N VAL A 98 -7.04 3.51 -8.43
CA VAL A 98 -7.87 3.28 -7.23
C VAL A 98 -8.59 1.93 -7.31
N SER A 99 -9.07 1.52 -8.49
CA SER A 99 -9.70 0.21 -8.70
C SER A 99 -8.78 -0.96 -8.37
N ASP A 100 -7.51 -0.85 -8.77
CA ASP A 100 -6.52 -1.90 -8.59
C ASP A 100 -6.19 -2.04 -7.10
N TRP A 101 -6.03 -0.90 -6.41
CA TRP A 101 -5.87 -0.86 -4.97
C TRP A 101 -7.09 -1.40 -4.21
N LYS A 102 -8.31 -1.10 -4.66
CA LYS A 102 -9.53 -1.67 -4.05
C LYS A 102 -9.53 -3.19 -4.15
N ALA A 103 -9.14 -3.73 -5.30
CA ALA A 103 -9.10 -5.17 -5.50
C ALA A 103 -8.00 -5.82 -4.64
N LEU A 104 -6.82 -5.20 -4.52
CA LEU A 104 -5.73 -5.71 -3.68
C LEU A 104 -6.06 -5.65 -2.19
N LEU A 105 -6.57 -4.50 -1.71
CA LEU A 105 -6.96 -4.34 -0.32
C LEU A 105 -8.17 -5.21 0.05
N GLY A 106 -9.02 -5.52 -0.93
CA GLY A 106 -10.10 -6.51 -0.78
C GLY A 106 -9.62 -7.93 -0.44
N LEU A 107 -8.37 -8.28 -0.75
CA LEU A 107 -7.78 -9.58 -0.38
C LEU A 107 -7.39 -9.66 1.10
N VAL A 108 -7.31 -8.52 1.81
CA VAL A 108 -6.80 -8.41 3.18
C VAL A 108 -7.82 -7.76 4.14
N PRO A 109 -9.05 -8.30 4.28
CA PRO A 109 -10.09 -7.72 5.14
C PRO A 109 -9.69 -7.56 6.60
N GLU A 110 -8.82 -8.43 7.14
CA GLU A 110 -8.32 -8.33 8.53
C GLU A 110 -7.16 -7.34 8.73
N LEU A 111 -6.84 -6.52 7.72
CA LEU A 111 -5.77 -5.54 7.81
C LEU A 111 -6.01 -4.58 8.98
N ARG A 112 -5.02 -4.41 9.85
CA ARG A 112 -5.05 -3.53 11.03
C ARG A 112 -4.09 -2.36 10.89
N GLU A 113 -3.00 -2.56 10.18
CA GLU A 113 -1.94 -1.59 9.99
C GLU A 113 -1.53 -1.54 8.51
N LEU A 114 -1.48 -0.33 7.96
CA LEU A 114 -1.00 -0.07 6.61
C LEU A 114 0.17 0.91 6.69
N SER A 115 1.33 0.54 6.16
CA SER A 115 2.47 1.44 6.03
C SER A 115 2.68 1.79 4.56
N ILE A 116 2.73 3.06 4.22
CA ILE A 116 2.92 3.57 2.86
C ILE A 116 4.22 4.36 2.83
N GLU A 117 5.14 3.94 1.98
CA GLU A 117 6.41 4.57 1.68
C GLU A 117 6.43 4.83 0.17
N ALA A 118 6.34 6.09 -0.25
CA ALA A 118 6.14 6.43 -1.65
C ALA A 118 6.92 7.69 -2.05
N ALA A 119 8.22 7.72 -1.71
CA ALA A 119 9.12 8.79 -2.12
C ALA A 119 9.03 9.02 -3.64
N GLY A 120 8.74 10.25 -4.04
CA GLY A 120 8.63 10.64 -5.45
C GLY A 120 7.37 10.12 -6.16
N ALA A 121 6.44 9.45 -5.46
CA ALA A 121 5.20 8.91 -6.01
C ALA A 121 3.95 9.27 -5.19
N PRO A 122 3.66 10.57 -4.90
CA PRO A 122 2.55 10.99 -4.04
C PRO A 122 1.16 10.54 -4.54
N GLN A 123 1.02 10.33 -5.86
CA GLN A 123 -0.17 9.75 -6.48
C GLN A 123 -0.50 8.35 -5.95
N CYS A 124 0.50 7.56 -5.54
CA CYS A 124 0.31 6.24 -4.97
C CYS A 124 -0.40 6.33 -3.62
N THR A 125 0.11 7.16 -2.70
CA THR A 125 -0.54 7.44 -1.41
C THR A 125 -1.99 7.90 -1.58
N ARG A 126 -2.24 8.85 -2.49
CA ARG A 126 -3.60 9.31 -2.80
C ARG A 126 -4.51 8.20 -3.31
N ALA A 127 -4.00 7.34 -4.19
CA ALA A 127 -4.79 6.25 -4.77
C ALA A 127 -5.13 5.19 -3.72
N VAL A 128 -4.18 4.82 -2.86
CA VAL A 128 -4.37 3.87 -1.75
C VAL A 128 -5.39 4.41 -0.74
N VAL A 129 -5.22 5.67 -0.31
CA VAL A 129 -6.15 6.32 0.64
C VAL A 129 -7.54 6.45 0.02
N SER A 130 -7.64 6.79 -1.27
CA SER A 130 -8.91 6.83 -2.00
C SER A 130 -9.57 5.45 -2.11
N ALA A 131 -8.78 4.37 -2.19
CA ALA A 131 -9.30 3.01 -2.26
C ALA A 131 -9.96 2.56 -0.94
N LEU A 132 -9.52 3.11 0.19
CA LEU A 132 -10.08 2.83 1.51
C LEU A 132 -11.41 3.54 1.79
N ARG A 133 -11.82 4.48 0.93
CA ARG A 133 -13.10 5.18 1.06
C ARG A 133 -14.27 4.22 0.78
N PRO A 134 -15.29 4.19 1.67
CA PRO A 134 -16.54 3.49 1.38
C PRO A 134 -17.15 3.96 0.05
N PRO A 135 -17.88 3.08 -0.66
CA PRO A 135 -18.56 3.48 -1.89
C PRO A 135 -19.61 4.56 -1.59
N LYS A 136 -19.69 5.60 -2.44
CA LYS A 136 -20.78 6.58 -2.38
C LYS A 136 -22.06 5.90 -2.86
N LEU A 137 -23.04 5.76 -1.96
CA LEU A 137 -24.29 5.07 -2.25
C LEU A 137 -25.31 6.03 -2.85
N PHE A 138 -25.78 5.70 -4.05
CA PHE A 138 -26.95 6.33 -4.67
C PHE A 138 -27.92 5.23 -5.12
N PRO A 139 -29.16 5.19 -4.59
CA PRO A 139 -29.70 5.99 -3.48
C PRO A 139 -28.97 5.71 -2.14
N PRO A 140 -29.07 6.63 -1.16
CA PRO A 140 -28.48 6.43 0.15
C PRO A 140 -29.09 5.18 0.79
N SER A 141 -28.32 4.09 0.83
CA SER A 141 -28.64 2.90 1.61
C SER A 141 -27.96 3.01 2.97
N ILE A 142 -28.46 2.23 3.93
CA ILE A 142 -27.93 2.21 5.30
C ILE A 142 -26.42 1.89 5.21
N PRO A 143 -25.55 2.71 5.81
CA PRO A 143 -24.12 2.41 5.91
C PRO A 143 -23.91 1.09 6.64
N THR A 144 -23.21 0.14 6.02
CA THR A 144 -22.95 -1.18 6.58
C THR A 144 -21.47 -1.54 6.48
N LEU A 145 -20.93 -2.13 7.55
CA LEU A 145 -19.50 -2.42 7.68
C LEU A 145 -18.96 -3.37 6.60
N ASP A 146 -19.80 -4.26 6.06
CA ASP A 146 -19.46 -5.19 4.97
C ASP A 146 -19.05 -4.48 3.66
N ARG A 147 -19.42 -3.21 3.50
CA ARG A 147 -19.04 -2.38 2.33
C ARG A 147 -17.71 -1.65 2.50
N VAL A 148 -17.13 -1.70 3.69
CA VAL A 148 -15.87 -1.03 4.01
C VAL A 148 -14.71 -1.96 3.66
N ILE A 149 -13.81 -1.52 2.80
CA ILE A 149 -12.56 -2.23 2.53
C ILE A 149 -11.65 -2.13 3.76
N CYS A 150 -11.04 -3.24 4.17
CA CYS A 150 -10.24 -3.38 5.38
C CYS A 150 -10.98 -2.84 6.62
N PRO A 151 -12.13 -3.42 7.02
CA PRO A 151 -12.97 -2.88 8.10
C PRO A 151 -12.26 -2.85 9.46
N THR A 152 -11.17 -3.60 9.64
CA THR A 152 -10.40 -3.62 10.91
C THR A 152 -9.20 -2.67 10.93
N LEU A 153 -8.99 -1.86 9.89
CA LEU A 153 -7.84 -0.96 9.77
C LEU A 153 -7.90 0.13 10.84
N LYS A 154 -6.86 0.22 11.67
CA LYS A 154 -6.76 1.18 12.79
C LYS A 154 -5.58 2.11 12.67
N MET A 155 -4.60 1.81 11.82
CA MET A 155 -3.38 2.57 11.71
C MET A 155 -2.94 2.70 10.27
N ILE A 156 -2.62 3.94 9.85
CA ILE A 156 -1.91 4.21 8.61
C ILE A 156 -0.62 4.96 8.93
N ASN A 157 0.51 4.31 8.71
CA ASN A 157 1.82 4.93 8.77
C ASN A 157 2.17 5.44 7.37
N MET A 158 2.59 6.69 7.27
CA MET A 158 2.99 7.32 6.02
C MET A 158 4.42 7.84 6.19
N ARG A 159 5.29 7.45 5.28
CA ARG A 159 6.70 7.85 5.27
C ARG A 159 6.99 8.68 4.02
N GLU A 160 7.81 9.71 4.20
CA GLU A 160 8.35 10.57 3.12
C GLU A 160 7.31 11.50 2.46
N GLU A 161 7.78 12.44 1.62
CA GLU A 161 7.03 13.60 1.13
C GLU A 161 5.58 13.30 0.69
N MET A 162 4.63 14.00 1.32
CA MET A 162 3.21 13.74 1.19
C MET A 162 2.48 14.91 0.54
N ASP A 163 1.74 14.61 -0.53
CA ASP A 163 0.76 15.55 -1.10
C ASP A 163 -0.68 15.06 -0.79
N LEU A 164 -0.93 14.62 0.45
CA LEU A 164 -2.27 14.24 0.91
C LEU A 164 -2.90 15.38 1.72
N PRO A 165 -3.97 16.03 1.23
CA PRO A 165 -4.61 17.11 1.97
C PRO A 165 -5.21 16.61 3.29
N PHE A 166 -5.07 17.39 4.37
CA PHE A 166 -5.64 17.07 5.68
C PHE A 166 -7.17 16.82 5.62
N LEU A 167 -7.90 17.61 4.82
CA LEU A 167 -9.32 17.39 4.57
C LEU A 167 -9.65 15.99 4.00
N SER A 168 -8.74 15.41 3.21
CA SER A 168 -8.93 14.05 2.70
C SER A 168 -8.81 12.99 3.80
N ILE A 169 -7.99 13.25 4.81
CA ILE A 169 -7.79 12.39 5.98
C ILE A 169 -9.01 12.47 6.92
N CYS A 170 -9.50 13.68 7.20
CA CYS A 170 -10.73 13.86 7.99
C CYS A 170 -11.93 13.20 7.31
N SER A 171 -12.16 13.50 6.01
CA SER A 171 -13.26 12.93 5.24
C SER A 171 -13.20 11.40 5.17
N LEU A 172 -12.02 10.79 5.01
CA LEU A 172 -11.90 9.33 5.04
C LEU A 172 -12.29 8.76 6.40
N SER A 173 -11.85 9.40 7.49
CA SER A 173 -12.10 8.93 8.86
C SER A 173 -13.58 9.03 9.20
N GLU A 174 -14.21 10.17 8.92
CA GLU A 174 -15.65 10.39 9.07
C GLU A 174 -16.48 9.39 8.26
N GLU A 175 -16.18 9.24 6.97
CA GLU A 175 -16.87 8.29 6.09
C GLU A 175 -16.79 6.88 6.67
N ARG A 176 -15.61 6.43 7.11
CA ARG A 176 -15.45 5.07 7.64
C ARG A 176 -16.16 4.86 8.98
N ILE A 177 -16.08 5.83 9.90
CA ILE A 177 -16.78 5.77 11.19
C ILE A 177 -18.29 5.72 10.98
N SER A 178 -18.82 6.46 10.00
CA SER A 178 -20.25 6.42 9.66
C SER A 178 -20.74 5.04 9.20
N TYR A 179 -19.84 4.18 8.72
CA TYR A 179 -20.12 2.78 8.36
C TYR A 179 -19.82 1.79 9.50
N GLY A 180 -19.48 2.28 10.70
CA GLY A 180 -19.16 1.46 11.88
C GLY A 180 -17.72 0.92 11.92
N ALA A 181 -16.83 1.41 11.06
CA ALA A 181 -15.41 1.05 11.12
C ALA A 181 -14.70 1.81 12.25
N PRO A 182 -13.59 1.28 12.82
CA PRO A 182 -12.84 1.98 13.84
C PRO A 182 -12.17 3.24 13.29
N GLU A 183 -11.92 4.21 14.17
CA GLU A 183 -11.11 5.37 13.87
C GLU A 183 -9.69 4.95 13.44
N ILE A 184 -9.15 5.64 12.43
CA ILE A 184 -7.80 5.41 11.93
C ILE A 184 -6.86 6.42 12.58
N HIS A 185 -5.79 5.91 13.21
CA HIS A 185 -4.65 6.69 13.65
C HIS A 185 -3.66 6.87 12.49
N PHE A 186 -3.39 8.12 12.10
CA PHE A 186 -2.41 8.43 11.07
C PHE A 186 -1.07 8.83 11.68
N LYS A 187 0.00 8.17 11.26
CA LYS A 187 1.37 8.46 11.70
C LYS A 187 2.20 8.94 10.52
N PHE A 188 2.79 10.11 10.64
CA PHE A 188 3.58 10.75 9.59
C PHE A 188 5.05 10.74 10.01
N HIS A 189 5.87 9.99 9.30
CA HIS A 189 7.30 9.91 9.55
C HIS A 189 8.07 10.80 8.58
N ASN A 190 9.03 11.57 9.10
CA ASN A 190 9.95 12.40 8.31
C ASN A 190 9.23 13.38 7.35
N SER A 191 7.97 13.73 7.63
CA SER A 191 7.20 14.71 6.88
C SER A 191 7.10 16.01 7.67
N SER A 192 7.17 17.14 6.98
CA SER A 192 6.58 18.38 7.47
C SER A 192 5.05 18.20 7.59
N ALA A 193 4.38 18.97 8.45
CA ALA A 193 2.92 18.89 8.59
C ALA A 193 2.21 18.99 7.21
N PRO A 194 1.07 18.30 6.99
CA PRO A 194 0.35 18.31 5.73
C PRO A 194 0.14 19.75 5.28
N ARG A 195 0.58 20.07 4.07
CA ARG A 195 0.35 21.40 3.51
C ARG A 195 -1.15 21.58 3.32
N ASN A 196 -1.74 22.51 4.05
CA ASN A 196 -3.10 22.97 3.78
C ASN A 196 -3.07 23.77 2.49
N ARG A 197 -3.15 23.09 1.34
CA ARG A 197 -3.48 23.77 0.10
C ARG A 197 -4.96 24.12 0.15
N ALA A 198 -5.24 25.39 0.42
CA ALA A 198 -6.51 25.99 -0.01
C ALA A 198 -6.69 25.67 -1.50
N ALA A 199 -7.94 25.39 -1.91
CA ALA A 199 -8.26 25.28 -3.34
C ALA A 199 -7.66 26.48 -4.09
N PRO A 200 -7.15 26.32 -5.32
CA PRO A 200 -6.52 27.43 -6.02
C PRO A 200 -7.54 28.55 -6.20
N VAL A 201 -7.39 29.61 -5.41
CA VAL A 201 -8.10 30.87 -5.59
C VAL A 201 -7.48 31.49 -6.83
N MET A 202 -8.20 31.41 -7.95
CA MET A 202 -7.95 32.31 -9.06
C MET A 202 -8.11 33.75 -8.53
N TYR A 203 -7.10 34.58 -8.81
CA TYR A 203 -6.99 36.04 -8.60
C TYR A 203 -6.37 36.55 -7.29
N GLY A 204 -5.30 37.33 -7.46
CA GLY A 204 -5.00 38.51 -6.63
C GLY A 204 -3.70 38.46 -5.83
N ASN A 205 -2.72 39.26 -6.25
CA ASN A 205 -1.52 39.61 -5.48
C ASN A 205 -1.86 40.09 -4.06
N VAL A 206 -1.19 39.57 -3.03
CA VAL A 206 -0.73 40.36 -1.87
C VAL A 206 0.53 39.71 -1.30
N SER A 207 1.62 40.47 -1.24
CA SER A 207 2.78 40.23 -0.38
C SER A 207 2.37 40.56 1.06
N ASP A 208 2.53 39.64 2.02
CA ASP A 208 3.27 39.94 3.26
C ASP A 208 3.49 38.69 4.13
N SER A 209 4.51 38.86 4.96
CA SER A 209 5.18 38.01 5.92
C SER A 209 4.36 37.59 7.16
N GLY A 210 4.76 36.45 7.77
CA GLY A 210 4.57 36.19 9.20
C GLY A 210 3.66 35.01 9.58
N SER A 211 4.24 34.04 10.31
CA SER A 211 3.60 32.96 11.09
C SER A 211 2.78 31.90 10.34
N GLU A 212 3.46 30.89 9.78
CA GLU A 212 2.85 29.64 9.25
C GLU A 212 2.72 28.55 10.33
N ILE A 213 1.96 28.78 11.39
CA ILE A 213 1.42 27.71 12.24
C ILE A 213 0.00 28.18 12.63
N ASP A 214 -1.00 27.32 12.47
CA ASP A 214 -2.41 27.46 12.94
C ASP A 214 -3.53 28.05 12.05
N GLN A 215 -3.42 28.14 10.72
CA GLN A 215 -4.61 28.50 9.89
C GLN A 215 -5.43 27.31 9.35
N GLY A 216 -5.13 26.08 9.78
CA GLY A 216 -5.70 24.85 9.22
C GLY A 216 -6.90 24.25 9.94
N PHE A 217 -6.99 24.48 11.26
CA PHE A 217 -8.06 23.90 12.08
C PHE A 217 -9.37 24.66 11.93
N ASP A 218 -9.33 25.94 11.58
CA ASP A 218 -10.51 26.81 11.49
C ASP A 218 -11.40 26.55 10.27
N ALA A 219 -10.90 25.82 9.25
CA ALA A 219 -11.70 25.44 8.08
C ALA A 219 -12.63 24.24 8.32
N LEU A 220 -12.44 23.54 9.45
CA LEU A 220 -13.33 22.49 9.89
C LEU A 220 -14.47 23.15 10.67
N GLY A 221 -15.68 23.12 10.11
CA GLY A 221 -16.86 23.61 10.81
C GLY A 221 -17.02 22.95 12.19
N PRO A 222 -17.70 23.62 13.13
CA PRO A 222 -17.93 23.07 14.47
C PRO A 222 -18.61 21.70 14.36
N GLY A 223 -17.95 20.65 14.87
CA GLY A 223 -18.44 19.27 14.86
C GLY A 223 -17.75 18.31 13.87
N ALA A 224 -16.79 18.77 13.07
CA ALA A 224 -16.00 17.87 12.24
C ALA A 224 -15.13 16.92 13.08
N HIS A 225 -15.06 15.65 12.69
CA HIS A 225 -14.22 14.68 13.37
C HIS A 225 -12.76 14.90 12.95
N VAL A 226 -11.93 15.22 13.93
CA VAL A 226 -10.48 15.31 13.77
C VAL A 226 -9.90 13.93 14.12
N PRO A 227 -9.35 13.19 13.14
CA PRO A 227 -8.74 11.91 13.43
C PRO A 227 -7.47 12.09 14.25
N ARG A 228 -7.10 11.07 15.02
CA ARG A 228 -5.80 11.04 15.68
C ARG A 228 -4.66 11.08 14.65
N VAL A 229 -3.81 12.10 14.75
CA VAL A 229 -2.64 12.34 13.89
C VAL A 229 -1.38 12.52 14.74
N GLU A 230 -0.32 11.81 14.41
CA GLU A 230 0.98 11.86 15.10
C GLU A 230 2.12 12.09 14.10
N TYR A 231 3.05 12.99 14.43
CA TYR A 231 4.27 13.23 13.65
C TYR A 231 5.47 12.63 14.38
N ILE A 232 6.15 11.69 13.73
CA ILE A 232 7.23 10.92 14.33
C ILE A 232 8.55 11.32 13.66
N LYS A 233 9.52 11.75 14.47
CA LYS A 233 10.90 11.97 14.02
C LYS A 233 11.65 10.63 14.04
N PHE A 234 12.04 10.17 12.85
CA PHE A 234 12.97 9.08 12.55
C PHE A 234 12.90 7.80 13.42
N GLU A 235 12.33 6.74 12.84
CA GLU A 235 12.64 5.35 13.20
C GLU A 235 13.06 4.60 11.94
N GLU A 236 14.30 4.10 11.90
CA GLU A 236 14.77 3.22 10.84
C GLU A 236 13.92 1.94 10.80
N PRO A 237 13.27 1.62 9.67
CA PRO A 237 12.62 0.34 9.54
C PRO A 237 13.67 -0.73 9.27
N ARG A 238 13.60 -1.86 9.98
CA ARG A 238 14.30 -3.07 9.56
C ARG A 238 13.64 -3.57 8.26
N GLU A 239 14.33 -3.36 7.14
CA GLU A 239 13.82 -3.63 5.77
C GLU A 239 13.87 -5.12 5.39
N LYS A 240 14.79 -5.88 5.98
CA LYS A 240 15.07 -7.27 5.59
C LYS A 240 14.77 -8.23 6.73
N PRO A 241 14.38 -9.48 6.43
CA PRO A 241 14.33 -10.51 7.46
C PRO A 241 15.69 -10.55 8.19
N LEU A 242 15.65 -10.62 9.53
CA LEU A 242 16.83 -10.63 10.41
C LEU A 242 17.86 -11.71 10.01
N ALA A 243 17.43 -12.74 9.28
CA ALA A 243 18.28 -13.70 8.61
C ALA A 243 17.77 -13.93 7.18
N TRP A 244 18.66 -13.75 6.19
CA TRP A 244 18.50 -14.40 4.89
C TRP A 244 18.69 -15.91 5.09
N PRO A 245 17.81 -16.76 4.57
CA PRO A 245 18.00 -18.20 4.71
C PRO A 245 19.20 -18.67 3.90
N THR A 246 19.89 -19.66 4.44
CA THR A 246 21.10 -20.25 3.89
C THR A 246 20.83 -21.26 2.77
N GLN A 247 19.56 -21.57 2.48
CA GLN A 247 19.18 -22.51 1.42
C GLN A 247 17.93 -22.02 0.66
N PRO A 248 18.04 -21.67 -0.63
CA PRO A 248 16.89 -21.41 -1.48
C PRO A 248 16.22 -22.74 -1.86
N TYR A 249 14.90 -22.85 -1.65
CA TYR A 249 14.10 -23.81 -2.40
C TYR A 249 13.71 -23.15 -3.72
N LEU A 250 14.56 -23.31 -4.74
CA LEU A 250 14.33 -22.82 -6.08
C LEU A 250 13.25 -23.69 -6.75
N TRP A 251 12.07 -23.14 -6.96
CA TRP A 251 11.14 -23.64 -7.98
C TRP A 251 11.37 -22.76 -9.22
N THR A 252 12.43 -23.03 -9.97
CA THR A 252 12.51 -22.55 -11.34
C THR A 252 11.64 -23.45 -12.19
N HIS A 253 10.61 -22.89 -12.82
CA HIS A 253 10.21 -23.47 -14.10
C HIS A 253 11.46 -23.41 -14.98
N TYR A 254 11.98 -24.58 -15.38
CA TYR A 254 12.86 -24.68 -16.53
C TYR A 254 12.06 -24.13 -17.72
N VAL A 255 12.13 -22.82 -17.94
CA VAL A 255 12.05 -22.28 -19.29
C VAL A 255 13.44 -22.56 -19.84
N ASP A 256 13.49 -23.41 -20.85
CA ASP A 256 14.71 -23.86 -21.51
C ASP A 256 15.57 -22.65 -21.92
N LEU A 257 16.49 -22.28 -21.04
CA LEU A 257 17.44 -21.21 -21.22
C LEU A 257 18.78 -21.81 -20.86
N GLY A 258 19.45 -22.33 -21.89
CA GLY A 258 20.84 -22.75 -21.81
C GLY A 258 21.65 -21.68 -21.09
N ASN A 259 22.33 -22.12 -20.02
CA ASN A 259 23.19 -21.36 -19.13
C ASN A 259 22.46 -20.53 -18.05
N LEU A 260 22.35 -21.12 -16.86
CA LEU A 260 22.31 -20.33 -15.63
C LEU A 260 23.30 -20.88 -14.61
N PHE A 261 24.22 -20.01 -14.19
CA PHE A 261 25.10 -20.19 -13.04
C PHE A 261 24.27 -20.15 -11.75
N VAL A 262 24.62 -21.04 -10.82
CA VAL A 262 24.15 -21.02 -9.44
C VAL A 262 25.13 -20.15 -8.64
N LEU A 263 24.63 -19.10 -7.99
CA LEU A 263 25.30 -18.42 -6.87
C LEU A 263 24.52 -18.71 -5.59
#